data_AF-R9JL97-F1
#
_entry.id   AF-R9JL97-F1
#
_cell.length_a   1.000
_cell.length_b   1.000
_cell.length_c   1.000
_cell.angle_alpha   90.00
_cell.angle_beta   90.00
_cell.angle_gamma   90.00
#
_symmetry.space_group_name_H-M   'P 1'
#
loop_
_entity.id
_entity.type
_entity.pdbx_description
1 polymer ?
#
loop_
_entity_poly.entity_id
_entity_poly.type
_entity_poly.pdbx_seq_one_letter_code
_entity_poly.pdbx_strand_id
1 'polypeptide(L)'
;METTVNDFFNVAIFIDYENVHKTLINRNKNAIRLGFFEKLKKWCKDNNRRIVKIAVYCNFDNKDLYESHHQSFLQSYGVETIHTSNQGKNYADLKLAIDVLNSMYTNDNIDEFIIMSNDKDMTPLLNTVRLNKRKASILTTGNTYNHTLCEFADEQIEFDKIVEIEYKGTLLIDEIKDRFFDDIKKHIEKSLYEYSTEGSKGYKKHYNLDYFLITQMDYYNVLKYEMLNIVSILYSEKKIIAYSSHVKNNVLPAIIPTEFKEKFLEFGIIQQSDICSNFDFNKSVLECYDNYKPKDKN
;
A
#
# COMPACT_ATOMS: atom_id res chain seq x y z
N MET A 1 -12.02 6.81 45.27
CA MET A 1 -11.80 6.17 43.94
C MET A 1 -11.51 7.30 42.98
N GLU A 2 -10.25 7.55 42.66
CA GLU A 2 -9.90 8.43 41.53
C GLU A 2 -10.28 7.67 40.26
N THR A 3 -11.37 8.10 39.61
CA THR A 3 -11.61 7.77 38.21
C THR A 3 -10.52 8.46 37.42
N THR A 4 -9.48 7.72 37.03
CA THR A 4 -8.54 8.17 36.00
C THR A 4 -9.34 8.33 34.71
N VAL A 5 -9.84 9.54 34.46
CA VAL A 5 -10.32 9.91 33.14
C VAL A 5 -9.10 9.80 32.25
N ASN A 6 -9.06 8.76 31.43
CA ASN A 6 -8.00 8.64 30.43
C ASN A 6 -8.36 9.68 29.36
N ASP A 7 -7.94 10.93 29.58
CA ASP A 7 -8.14 12.02 28.63
C ASP A 7 -7.27 11.71 27.40
N PHE A 8 -7.87 11.06 26.42
CA PHE A 8 -7.27 10.93 25.10
C PHE A 8 -7.29 12.30 24.42
N PHE A 9 -6.17 12.69 23.83
CA PHE A 9 -6.13 13.83 22.92
C PHE A 9 -6.79 13.44 21.61
N ASN A 10 -7.79 14.21 21.18
CA ASN A 10 -8.43 14.01 19.90
C ASN A 10 -7.53 14.56 18.81
N VAL A 11 -7.18 13.70 17.85
CA VAL A 11 -6.21 14.03 16.82
C VAL A 11 -6.81 13.90 15.43
N ALA A 12 -6.62 14.94 14.63
CA ALA A 12 -6.91 14.91 13.19
C ALA A 12 -5.60 14.86 12.41
N ILE A 13 -5.50 13.89 11.49
CA ILE A 13 -4.30 13.62 10.72
C ILE A 13 -4.55 13.97 9.26
N PHE A 14 -3.69 14.83 8.69
CA PHE A 14 -3.78 15.28 7.31
C PHE A 14 -2.48 14.94 6.59
N ILE A 15 -2.57 14.17 5.52
CA ILE A 15 -1.41 13.56 4.88
C ILE A 15 -1.31 14.02 3.44
N ASP A 16 -0.22 14.69 3.11
CA ASP A 16 0.22 14.89 1.74
C ASP A 16 0.74 13.56 1.17
N TYR A 17 -0.20 12.72 0.74
CA TYR A 17 0.09 11.35 0.32
C TYR A 17 0.80 11.32 -1.04
N GLU A 18 0.63 12.36 -1.87
CA GLU A 18 1.37 12.49 -3.12
C GLU A 18 2.89 12.53 -2.88
N ASN A 19 3.37 13.37 -1.95
CA ASN A 19 4.81 13.45 -1.66
C ASN A 19 5.34 12.22 -0.91
N VAL A 20 4.52 11.60 -0.05
CA VAL A 20 4.84 10.33 0.59
C VAL A 20 5.01 9.23 -0.45
N HIS A 21 4.06 9.11 -1.38
CA HIS A 21 4.08 8.13 -2.44
C HIS A 21 5.32 8.31 -3.35
N LYS A 22 5.60 9.54 -3.80
CA LYS A 22 6.81 9.86 -4.58
C LYS A 22 8.10 9.48 -3.85
N THR A 23 8.18 9.73 -2.55
CA THR A 23 9.36 9.38 -1.74
C THR A 23 9.55 7.87 -1.65
N LEU A 24 8.47 7.13 -1.42
CA LEU A 24 8.53 5.68 -1.23
C LEU A 24 8.78 4.92 -2.54
N ILE A 25 8.15 5.33 -3.64
CA ILE A 25 8.31 4.64 -4.93
C ILE A 25 9.75 4.75 -5.44
N ASN A 26 10.42 5.88 -5.22
CA ASN A 26 11.85 6.05 -5.54
C ASN A 26 12.77 5.13 -4.73
N ARG A 27 12.30 4.65 -3.57
CA ARG A 27 13.00 3.69 -2.70
C ARG A 27 12.54 2.24 -2.93
N ASN A 28 11.75 1.97 -3.99
CA ASN A 28 11.12 0.68 -4.26
C ASN A 28 10.28 0.18 -3.06
N LYS A 29 9.56 1.10 -2.41
CA LYS A 29 8.70 0.83 -1.25
C LYS A 29 7.31 1.42 -1.47
N ASN A 30 6.35 1.02 -0.65
CA ASN A 30 5.02 1.62 -0.60
C ASN A 30 4.46 1.59 0.83
N ALA A 31 3.52 2.49 1.14
CA ALA A 31 3.01 2.66 2.51
C ALA A 31 2.23 1.44 3.03
N ILE A 32 1.56 0.70 2.14
CA ILE A 32 0.74 -0.47 2.48
C ILE A 32 1.64 -1.63 2.94
N ARG A 33 2.66 -1.99 2.16
CA ARG A 33 3.65 -3.03 2.51
C ARG A 33 4.32 -2.75 3.86
N LEU A 34 4.60 -1.48 4.13
CA LEU A 34 5.23 -1.07 5.38
C LEU A 34 4.26 -1.11 6.59
N GLY A 35 2.96 -1.32 6.35
CA GLY A 35 1.92 -1.33 7.37
C GLY A 35 1.74 0.04 8.03
N PHE A 36 1.93 1.11 7.26
CA PHE A 36 2.01 2.46 7.81
C PHE A 36 0.73 2.86 8.56
N PHE A 37 -0.45 2.61 8.00
CA PHE A 37 -1.71 3.05 8.60
C PHE A 37 -2.05 2.28 9.88
N GLU A 38 -1.80 0.97 9.92
CA GLU A 38 -1.97 0.16 11.12
C GLU A 38 -1.00 0.56 12.22
N LYS A 39 0.28 0.77 11.87
CA LYS A 39 1.31 1.20 12.80
C LYS A 39 1.11 2.63 13.29
N LEU A 40 0.61 3.54 12.43
CA LEU A 40 0.23 4.90 12.82
C LEU A 40 -0.90 4.86 13.84
N LYS A 41 -1.96 4.06 13.61
CA LYS A 41 -3.05 3.88 14.58
C LYS A 41 -2.56 3.32 15.91
N LYS A 42 -1.68 2.32 15.86
CA LYS A 42 -1.03 1.77 17.05
C LYS A 42 -0.22 2.84 17.79
N TRP A 43 0.64 3.57 17.08
CA TRP A 43 1.45 4.63 17.65
C TRP A 43 0.60 5.72 18.30
N CYS A 44 -0.47 6.17 17.64
CA CYS A 44 -1.41 7.12 18.23
C CYS A 44 -2.00 6.57 19.53
N LYS A 45 -2.49 5.32 19.53
CA LYS A 45 -3.05 4.68 20.72
C LYS A 45 -2.03 4.60 21.86
N ASP A 46 -0.80 4.19 21.57
CA ASP A 46 0.28 4.06 22.56
C ASP A 46 0.71 5.42 23.14
N ASN A 47 0.44 6.51 22.43
CA ASN A 47 0.74 7.88 22.86
C ASN A 47 -0.51 8.66 23.31
N ASN A 48 -1.56 7.98 23.75
CA ASN A 48 -2.82 8.58 24.24
C ASN A 48 -3.52 9.51 23.24
N ARG A 49 -3.40 9.22 21.93
CA ARG A 49 -4.05 9.95 20.85
C ARG A 49 -5.23 9.16 20.29
N ARG A 50 -6.43 9.72 20.42
CA ARG A 50 -7.63 9.20 19.76
C ARG A 50 -7.77 9.86 18.39
N ILE A 51 -7.58 9.05 17.35
CA ILE A 51 -7.75 9.52 15.98
C ILE A 51 -9.23 9.78 15.72
N VAL A 52 -9.58 11.02 15.42
CA VAL A 52 -10.95 11.42 15.03
C VAL A 52 -11.09 11.60 13.52
N LYS A 53 -9.97 11.79 12.80
CA LYS A 53 -9.94 11.93 11.34
C LYS A 53 -8.57 11.54 10.79
N ILE A 54 -8.56 10.85 9.65
CA ILE A 54 -7.39 10.73 8.78
C ILE A 54 -7.83 11.11 7.37
N ALA A 55 -7.14 12.07 6.77
CA ALA A 55 -7.37 12.54 5.42
C ALA A 55 -6.08 12.45 4.60
N VAL A 56 -6.15 11.87 3.40
CA VAL A 56 -5.01 11.77 2.46
C VAL A 56 -5.30 12.59 1.21
N TYR A 57 -4.35 13.43 0.84
CA TYR A 57 -4.41 14.30 -0.33
C TYR A 57 -3.47 13.74 -1.38
N CYS A 58 -4.01 13.35 -2.53
CA CYS A 58 -3.20 12.78 -3.60
C CYS A 58 -3.85 12.96 -4.97
N ASN A 59 -3.01 13.16 -5.98
CA ASN A 59 -3.41 12.93 -7.34
C ASN A 59 -3.47 11.42 -7.63
N PHE A 60 -4.66 10.84 -7.49
CA PHE A 60 -4.92 9.44 -7.80
C PHE A 60 -5.02 9.14 -9.30
N ASP A 61 -4.80 10.11 -10.19
CA ASP A 61 -4.62 9.86 -11.62
C ASP A 61 -3.18 9.38 -11.95
N ASN A 62 -2.28 9.37 -10.95
CA ASN A 62 -0.98 8.72 -11.09
C ASN A 62 -1.18 7.27 -11.51
N LYS A 63 -0.45 6.85 -12.55
CA LYS A 63 -0.74 5.63 -13.30
C LYS A 63 -0.91 4.39 -12.40
N ASP A 64 0.00 4.15 -11.46
CA ASP A 64 -0.08 3.00 -10.56
C ASP A 64 -1.23 3.09 -9.57
N LEU A 65 -1.47 4.29 -9.01
CA LEU A 65 -2.57 4.54 -8.07
C LEU A 65 -3.94 4.38 -8.75
N TYR A 66 -4.05 4.83 -10.00
CA TYR A 66 -5.25 4.70 -10.82
C TYR A 66 -5.52 3.25 -11.20
N GLU A 67 -4.52 2.56 -11.78
CA GLU A 67 -4.62 1.17 -12.22
C GLU A 67 -4.95 0.19 -11.08
N SER A 68 -4.58 0.53 -9.84
CA SER A 68 -4.85 -0.32 -8.67
C SER A 68 -6.10 0.07 -7.88
N HIS A 69 -6.87 1.08 -8.31
CA HIS A 69 -7.96 1.64 -7.51
C HIS A 69 -7.55 1.97 -6.07
N HIS A 70 -6.33 2.51 -5.91
CA HIS A 70 -5.66 2.66 -4.61
C HIS A 70 -6.48 3.46 -3.58
N GLN A 71 -7.36 4.36 -4.04
CA GLN A 71 -8.31 5.07 -3.18
C GLN A 71 -9.18 4.12 -2.36
N SER A 72 -9.77 3.11 -3.01
CA SER A 72 -10.60 2.09 -2.36
C SER A 72 -9.81 1.32 -1.31
N PHE A 73 -8.53 1.05 -1.60
CA PHE A 73 -7.64 0.41 -0.63
C PHE A 73 -7.40 1.31 0.59
N LEU A 74 -7.09 2.59 0.40
CA LEU A 74 -6.89 3.52 1.52
C LEU A 74 -8.16 3.66 2.37
N GLN A 75 -9.34 3.68 1.76
CA GLN A 75 -10.62 3.74 2.47
C GLN A 75 -10.85 2.53 3.38
N SER A 76 -10.29 1.35 3.07
CA SER A 76 -10.36 0.18 3.97
C SER A 76 -9.66 0.41 5.31
N TYR A 77 -8.71 1.36 5.38
CA TYR A 77 -8.13 1.82 6.64
C TYR A 77 -8.99 2.87 7.36
N GLY A 78 -10.19 3.20 6.88
CA GLY A 78 -11.00 4.29 7.44
C GLY A 78 -10.40 5.67 7.17
N VAL A 79 -9.64 5.81 6.10
CA VAL A 79 -9.01 7.06 5.67
C VAL A 79 -9.89 7.74 4.63
N GLU A 80 -10.13 9.04 4.79
CA GLU A 80 -10.78 9.87 3.79
C GLU A 80 -9.80 10.18 2.65
N THR A 81 -10.17 9.85 1.42
CA THR A 81 -9.35 10.08 0.22
C THR A 81 -9.81 11.35 -0.50
N ILE A 82 -8.94 12.36 -0.55
CA ILE A 82 -9.16 13.60 -1.29
C ILE A 82 -8.35 13.57 -2.58
N HIS A 83 -9.05 13.40 -3.71
CA HIS A 83 -8.43 13.46 -5.03
C HIS A 83 -8.09 14.92 -5.40
N THR A 84 -6.83 15.15 -5.77
CA THR A 84 -6.31 16.46 -6.16
C THR A 84 -5.91 16.43 -7.63
N SER A 85 -6.52 17.28 -8.47
CA SER A 85 -6.27 17.25 -9.92
C SER A 85 -4.90 17.79 -10.29
N ASN A 86 -4.45 17.47 -11.51
CA ASN A 86 -3.20 17.96 -12.11
C ASN A 86 -3.15 19.49 -12.35
N GLN A 87 -4.24 20.22 -12.13
CA GLN A 87 -4.32 21.67 -12.40
C GLN A 87 -3.74 22.48 -11.24
N GLY A 88 -2.41 22.42 -11.09
CA GLY A 88 -1.63 23.24 -10.16
C GLY A 88 -0.73 22.38 -9.28
N LYS A 89 0.59 22.55 -9.44
CA LYS A 89 1.62 21.80 -8.69
C LYS A 89 1.48 21.89 -7.16
N ASN A 90 0.69 22.83 -6.65
CA ASN A 90 0.51 23.12 -5.22
C ASN A 90 -0.97 22.98 -4.78
N TYR A 91 -1.84 22.39 -5.60
CA TYR A 91 -3.26 22.29 -5.25
C TYR A 91 -3.49 21.38 -4.04
N ALA A 92 -2.76 20.27 -3.95
CA ALA A 92 -2.86 19.35 -2.81
C ALA A 92 -2.51 20.06 -1.49
N ASP A 93 -1.41 20.80 -1.45
CA ASP A 93 -0.96 21.56 -0.29
C ASP A 93 -1.98 22.63 0.13
N LEU A 94 -2.47 23.39 -0.86
CA LEU A 94 -3.48 24.43 -0.61
C LEU A 94 -4.77 23.82 -0.06
N LYS A 95 -5.25 22.73 -0.66
CA LYS A 95 -6.48 22.06 -0.25
C LYS A 95 -6.33 21.43 1.14
N LEU A 96 -5.18 20.80 1.43
CA LEU A 96 -4.84 20.30 2.75
C LEU A 96 -4.88 21.42 3.79
N ALA A 97 -4.20 22.55 3.53
CA ALA A 97 -4.18 23.68 4.46
C ALA A 97 -5.58 24.24 4.73
N ILE A 98 -6.40 24.40 3.68
CA ILE A 98 -7.79 24.85 3.81
C ILE A 98 -8.60 23.88 4.69
N ASP A 99 -8.47 22.57 4.49
CA ASP A 99 -9.23 21.58 5.24
C ASP A 99 -8.78 21.45 6.69
N VAL A 100 -7.48 21.62 6.97
CA VAL A 100 -6.94 21.73 8.34
C VAL A 100 -7.56 22.93 9.04
N LEU A 101 -7.51 24.12 8.42
CA LEU A 101 -8.08 25.34 8.99
C LEU A 101 -9.59 25.21 9.20
N ASN A 102 -10.32 24.69 8.23
CA ASN A 102 -11.76 24.44 8.36
C ASN A 102 -12.04 23.48 9.52
N SER A 103 -11.33 22.36 9.62
CA SER A 103 -11.53 21.39 10.70
C SER A 103 -11.22 22.01 12.07
N MET A 104 -10.19 22.84 12.16
CA MET A 104 -9.81 23.56 13.38
C MET A 104 -10.89 24.56 13.81
N TYR A 105 -11.41 25.37 12.88
CA TYR A 105 -12.42 26.38 13.21
C TYR A 105 -13.85 25.84 13.34
N THR A 106 -14.13 24.64 12.84
CA THR A 106 -15.47 24.02 12.90
C THR A 106 -15.60 22.94 13.97
N ASN A 107 -14.50 22.42 14.52
CA ASN A 107 -14.52 21.36 15.52
C ASN A 107 -13.54 21.65 16.65
N ASP A 108 -14.04 22.28 17.71
CA ASP A 108 -13.27 22.62 18.89
C ASP A 108 -12.83 21.43 19.75
N ASN A 109 -13.33 20.22 19.44
CA ASN A 109 -12.96 19.01 20.14
C ASN A 109 -11.64 18.40 19.64
N ILE A 110 -11.02 18.95 18.59
CA ILE A 110 -9.71 18.47 18.10
C ILE A 110 -8.63 19.18 18.92
N ASP A 111 -7.76 18.41 19.58
CA ASP A 111 -6.69 18.92 20.43
C ASP A 111 -5.37 19.06 19.67
N GLU A 112 -5.13 18.15 18.72
CA GLU A 112 -3.89 18.08 17.95
C GLU A 112 -4.16 17.89 16.45
N PHE A 113 -3.40 18.62 15.65
CA PHE A 113 -3.35 18.44 14.20
C PHE A 113 -1.99 17.84 13.84
N ILE A 114 -2.00 16.61 13.33
CA ILE A 114 -0.81 15.98 12.75
C ILE A 114 -0.84 16.24 11.24
N ILE A 115 0.12 17.00 10.74
CA ILE A 115 0.30 17.27 9.31
C ILE A 115 1.49 16.45 8.83
N MET A 116 1.26 15.55 7.88
CA MET A 116 2.33 14.78 7.26
C MET A 116 2.76 15.45 5.96
N SER A 117 3.91 16.11 5.99
CA SER A 117 4.54 16.78 4.84
C SER A 117 6.01 17.03 5.11
N ASN A 118 6.81 17.14 4.05
CA ASN A 118 8.20 17.60 4.10
C ASN A 118 8.36 19.03 3.60
N ASP A 119 7.28 19.69 3.16
CA ASP A 119 7.33 21.02 2.56
C ASP A 119 7.37 22.11 3.64
N LYS A 120 8.37 22.99 3.54
CA LYS A 120 8.53 24.14 4.44
C LYS A 120 7.34 25.10 4.33
N ASP A 121 6.61 25.09 3.22
CA ASP A 121 5.48 25.98 2.98
C ASP A 121 4.29 25.66 3.91
N MET A 122 4.34 24.55 4.66
CA MET A 122 3.41 24.24 5.75
C MET A 122 3.67 25.05 7.03
N THR A 123 4.78 25.78 7.13
CA THR A 123 5.14 26.55 8.33
C THR A 123 4.06 27.54 8.79
N PRO A 124 3.44 28.37 7.91
CA PRO A 124 2.35 29.27 8.33
C PRO A 124 1.13 28.52 8.87
N LEU A 125 0.84 27.33 8.36
CA LEU A 125 -0.26 26.49 8.83
C LEU A 125 0.01 26.00 10.26
N LEU A 126 1.20 25.46 10.52
CA LEU A 126 1.62 25.04 11.86
C LEU A 126 1.52 26.19 12.87
N ASN A 127 2.01 27.38 12.50
CA ASN A 127 1.89 28.57 13.34
C ASN A 127 0.43 28.94 13.62
N THR A 128 -0.45 28.86 12.62
CA THR A 128 -1.87 29.17 12.78
C THR A 128 -2.57 28.19 13.73
N VAL A 129 -2.25 26.90 13.65
CA VAL A 129 -2.75 25.87 14.60
C VAL A 129 -2.33 26.21 16.03
N ARG A 130 -1.05 26.55 16.23
CA ARG A 130 -0.49 26.91 17.55
C ARG A 130 -1.09 28.22 18.10
N LEU A 131 -1.26 29.22 17.25
CA LEU A 131 -1.91 30.49 17.61
C LEU A 131 -3.35 30.28 18.13
N ASN A 132 -4.04 29.24 17.66
CA ASN A 132 -5.36 28.84 18.11
C ASN A 132 -5.34 27.86 19.29
N LYS A 133 -4.21 27.76 20.01
CA LYS A 133 -4.03 26.91 21.21
C LYS A 133 -4.28 25.42 20.96
N ARG A 134 -4.05 24.95 19.73
CA ARG A 134 -4.04 23.53 19.36
C ARG A 134 -2.60 23.07 19.21
N LYS A 135 -2.34 21.79 19.51
CA LYS A 135 -1.02 21.20 19.28
C LYS A 135 -0.81 20.98 17.78
N ALA A 136 0.32 21.45 17.25
CA ALA A 136 0.70 21.24 15.86
C ALA A 136 1.88 20.25 15.78
N SER A 137 1.65 19.09 15.20
CA SER A 137 2.68 18.05 15.05
C SER A 137 2.98 17.84 13.57
N ILE A 138 4.25 17.74 13.22
CA ILE A 138 4.68 17.44 11.84
C ILE A 138 5.13 15.99 11.75
N LEU A 139 4.63 15.28 10.72
CA LEU A 139 5.08 13.92 10.41
C LEU A 139 5.91 13.93 9.12
N THR A 140 7.20 13.64 9.22
CA THR A 140 8.16 13.74 8.11
C THR A 140 8.51 12.38 7.52
N THR A 141 8.82 12.32 6.22
CA THR A 141 9.23 11.09 5.51
C THR A 141 10.65 11.16 4.99
N GLY A 142 11.46 10.13 5.27
CA GLY A 142 12.85 10.09 4.83
C GLY A 142 13.69 11.21 5.43
N ASN A 143 14.79 11.56 4.75
CA ASN A 143 15.81 12.51 5.27
C ASN A 143 15.83 13.83 4.50
N THR A 144 14.89 14.03 3.58
CA THR A 144 14.85 15.17 2.64
C THR A 144 13.75 16.15 3.05
N TYR A 145 13.74 16.56 4.31
CA TYR A 145 12.84 17.58 4.84
C TYR A 145 13.66 18.77 5.36
N ASN A 146 13.04 19.95 5.39
CA ASN A 146 13.70 21.13 5.92
C ASN A 146 13.66 21.11 7.45
N HIS A 147 14.82 21.12 8.13
CA HIS A 147 14.89 21.13 9.60
C HIS A 147 14.11 22.30 10.23
N THR A 148 14.08 23.45 9.56
CA THR A 148 13.31 24.62 10.00
C THR A 148 11.81 24.32 10.12
N LEU A 149 11.24 23.44 9.28
CA LEU A 149 9.83 23.03 9.40
C LEU A 149 9.55 22.41 10.78
N CYS A 150 10.50 21.61 11.29
CA CYS A 150 10.37 20.93 12.57
C CYS A 150 10.44 21.91 13.75
N GLU A 151 11.16 23.03 13.63
CA GLU A 151 11.26 24.07 14.66
C GLU A 151 9.94 24.83 14.87
N PHE A 152 9.04 24.81 13.88
CA PHE A 152 7.73 25.46 13.96
C PHE A 152 6.61 24.55 14.48
N ALA A 153 6.86 23.24 14.60
CA ALA A 153 5.94 22.27 15.19
C ALA A 153 6.21 22.11 16.70
N ASP A 154 5.20 21.69 17.45
CA ASP A 154 5.35 21.31 18.85
C ASP A 154 5.96 19.90 19.00
N GLU A 155 5.84 19.06 17.97
CA GLU A 155 6.41 17.70 17.91
C GLU A 155 6.75 17.29 16.48
N GLN A 156 7.90 16.63 16.31
CA GLN A 156 8.25 15.91 15.08
C GLN A 156 8.02 14.41 15.26
N ILE A 157 7.32 13.81 14.29
CA ILE A 157 7.09 12.38 14.18
C ILE A 157 7.77 11.90 12.90
N GLU A 158 8.57 10.85 12.97
CA GLU A 158 9.26 10.32 11.79
C GLU A 158 8.50 9.12 11.24
N PHE A 159 8.13 9.14 9.96
CA PHE A 159 7.52 8.00 9.26
C PHE A 159 8.35 6.73 9.42
N ASP A 160 9.67 6.85 9.29
CA ASP A 160 10.59 5.71 9.38
C ASP A 160 10.52 5.06 10.78
N LYS A 161 10.36 5.85 11.85
CA LYS A 161 10.10 5.34 13.21
C LYS A 161 8.73 4.68 13.33
N ILE A 162 7.69 5.23 12.68
CA ILE A 162 6.34 4.62 12.69
C ILE A 162 6.37 3.23 12.05
N VAL A 163 7.01 3.09 10.89
CA VAL A 163 7.04 1.80 10.18
C VAL A 163 7.95 0.75 10.84
N GLU A 164 8.83 1.16 11.76
CA GLU A 164 9.64 0.25 12.59
C GLU A 164 8.90 -0.30 13.82
N ILE A 165 7.73 0.26 14.17
CA ILE A 165 6.93 -0.22 15.30
C ILE A 165 6.51 -1.67 15.08
N GLU A 166 6.79 -2.51 16.09
CA GLU A 166 6.29 -3.87 16.13
C GLU A 166 4.76 -3.86 16.16
N TYR A 167 4.15 -4.39 15.11
CA TYR A 167 2.71 -4.53 15.00
C TYR A 167 2.33 -5.99 15.24
N LYS A 168 1.67 -6.26 16.38
CA LYS A 168 1.27 -7.62 16.79
C LYS A 168 0.01 -8.14 16.09
N GLY A 169 -0.70 -7.28 15.36
CA GLY A 169 -1.84 -7.69 14.53
C GLY A 169 -1.38 -8.13 13.14
N THR A 170 -2.32 -8.63 12.34
CA THR A 170 -2.08 -8.91 10.93
C THR A 170 -2.19 -7.61 10.12
N LEU A 171 -1.24 -7.35 9.23
CA LEU A 171 -1.36 -6.26 8.27
C LEU A 171 -2.42 -6.64 7.23
N LEU A 172 -3.19 -5.67 6.74
CA LEU A 172 -4.20 -5.94 5.72
C LEU A 172 -3.58 -6.57 4.47
N ILE A 173 -2.34 -6.19 4.14
CA ILE A 173 -1.63 -6.76 3.00
C ILE A 173 -1.27 -8.24 3.18
N ASP A 174 -1.04 -8.68 4.42
CA ASP A 174 -0.77 -10.08 4.73
C ASP A 174 -2.07 -10.90 4.66
N GLU A 175 -3.21 -10.34 5.09
CA GLU A 175 -4.52 -10.98 4.90
C GLU A 175 -4.86 -11.15 3.41
N ILE A 176 -4.51 -10.17 2.58
CA ILE A 176 -4.68 -10.24 1.14
C ILE A 176 -3.76 -11.29 0.52
N LYS A 177 -2.49 -11.37 0.95
CA LYS A 177 -1.55 -12.43 0.52
C LYS A 177 -2.14 -13.82 0.77
N ASP A 178 -2.69 -14.04 1.97
CA ASP A 178 -3.27 -15.32 2.35
C ASP A 178 -4.54 -15.62 1.55
N ARG A 179 -5.45 -14.64 1.39
CA ARG A 179 -6.65 -14.80 0.55
C ARG A 179 -6.32 -15.08 -0.92
N PHE A 180 -5.35 -14.35 -1.47
CA PHE A 180 -4.86 -14.56 -2.83
C PHE A 180 -4.36 -15.98 -3.02
N PHE A 181 -3.58 -16.49 -2.07
CA PHE A 181 -3.08 -17.86 -2.14
C PHE A 181 -4.23 -18.89 -2.08
N ASP A 182 -5.16 -18.72 -1.16
CA ASP A 182 -6.33 -19.60 -1.02
C ASP A 182 -7.22 -19.58 -2.27
N ASP A 183 -7.42 -18.43 -2.89
CA ASP A 183 -8.25 -18.32 -4.08
C ASP A 183 -7.58 -18.98 -5.30
N ILE A 184 -6.25 -18.86 -5.44
CA ILE A 184 -5.51 -19.64 -6.45
C ILE A 184 -5.71 -21.14 -6.24
N LYS A 185 -5.61 -21.63 -4.99
CA LYS A 185 -5.83 -23.05 -4.70
C LYS A 185 -7.21 -23.50 -5.11
N LYS A 186 -8.27 -22.80 -4.64
CA LYS A 186 -9.66 -23.14 -4.96
C LYS A 186 -9.91 -23.18 -6.47
N HIS A 187 -9.37 -22.20 -7.20
CA HIS A 187 -9.52 -22.16 -8.64
C HIS A 187 -8.79 -23.32 -9.34
N ILE A 188 -7.58 -23.67 -8.89
CA ILE A 188 -6.85 -24.83 -9.44
C ILE A 188 -7.54 -26.14 -9.11
N GLU A 189 -8.00 -26.33 -7.88
CA GLU A 189 -8.75 -27.54 -7.48
C GLU A 189 -9.98 -27.74 -8.35
N LYS A 190 -10.75 -26.66 -8.58
CA LYS A 190 -11.90 -26.70 -9.48
C LYS A 190 -11.49 -27.06 -10.90
N SER A 191 -10.44 -26.44 -11.45
CA SER A 191 -9.96 -26.74 -12.80
C SER A 191 -9.41 -28.16 -12.95
N LEU A 192 -8.75 -28.71 -11.92
CA LEU A 192 -8.28 -30.10 -11.92
C LEU A 192 -9.45 -31.09 -11.83
N TYR A 193 -10.49 -30.77 -11.04
CA TYR A 193 -11.71 -31.57 -10.98
C TYR A 193 -12.39 -31.61 -12.36
N GLU A 194 -12.58 -30.46 -13.00
CA GLU A 194 -13.14 -30.36 -14.36
C GLU A 194 -12.29 -31.13 -15.39
N TYR A 195 -10.96 -31.08 -15.27
CA TYR A 195 -10.05 -31.88 -16.11
C TYR A 195 -10.25 -33.38 -15.91
N SER A 196 -10.42 -33.83 -14.67
CA SER A 196 -10.64 -35.26 -14.38
C SER A 196 -11.95 -35.80 -14.98
N THR A 197 -12.95 -34.93 -15.15
CA THR A 197 -14.27 -35.31 -15.69
C THR A 197 -14.37 -35.14 -17.21
N GLU A 198 -13.73 -34.11 -17.78
CA GLU A 198 -13.87 -33.72 -19.19
C GLU A 198 -12.58 -33.83 -20.02
N GLY A 199 -11.48 -34.29 -19.41
CA GLY A 199 -10.15 -34.38 -20.01
C GLY A 199 -9.57 -33.00 -20.37
N SER A 200 -8.76 -32.95 -21.43
CA SER A 200 -8.11 -31.72 -21.92
C SER A 200 -9.07 -30.59 -22.34
N LYS A 201 -10.37 -30.86 -22.42
CA LYS A 201 -11.40 -29.82 -22.62
C LYS A 201 -11.71 -29.04 -21.34
N GLY A 202 -11.44 -29.60 -20.15
CA GLY A 202 -11.76 -29.01 -18.85
C GLY A 202 -10.74 -28.00 -18.34
N TYR A 203 -9.43 -28.26 -18.51
CA TYR A 203 -8.39 -27.32 -18.07
C TYR A 203 -8.08 -26.27 -19.14
N LYS A 204 -8.50 -25.02 -18.90
CA LYS A 204 -8.42 -23.96 -19.92
C LYS A 204 -7.45 -22.83 -19.62
N LYS A 205 -6.84 -22.75 -18.43
CA LYS A 205 -6.12 -21.53 -18.01
C LYS A 205 -4.87 -21.83 -17.19
N HIS A 206 -3.73 -21.35 -17.67
CA HIS A 206 -2.52 -21.17 -16.86
C HIS A 206 -2.59 -19.81 -16.14
N TYR A 207 -2.06 -19.74 -14.91
CA TYR A 207 -1.96 -18.52 -14.11
C TYR A 207 -0.74 -17.71 -14.54
N ASN A 208 -0.79 -17.23 -15.78
CA ASN A 208 0.27 -16.45 -16.39
C ASN A 208 0.41 -15.13 -15.65
N LEU A 209 1.62 -14.80 -15.18
CA LEU A 209 1.86 -13.66 -14.30
C LEU A 209 1.26 -12.38 -14.85
N ASP A 210 1.54 -11.99 -16.10
CA ASP A 210 1.08 -10.70 -16.61
C ASP A 210 -0.44 -10.54 -16.63
N TYR A 211 -1.17 -11.53 -17.14
CA TYR A 211 -2.63 -11.46 -17.25
C TYR A 211 -3.32 -11.70 -15.90
N PHE A 212 -2.81 -12.69 -15.14
CA PHE A 212 -3.36 -13.04 -13.85
C PHE A 212 -3.17 -11.89 -12.87
N LEU A 213 -1.97 -11.31 -12.78
CA LEU A 213 -1.69 -10.20 -11.87
C LEU A 213 -2.59 -9.00 -12.13
N ILE A 214 -2.84 -8.62 -13.39
CA ILE A 214 -3.77 -7.51 -13.70
C ILE A 214 -5.17 -7.79 -13.13
N THR A 215 -5.69 -9.00 -13.37
CA THR A 215 -7.02 -9.38 -12.86
C THR A 215 -7.08 -9.38 -11.34
N GLN A 216 -6.00 -9.80 -10.68
CA GLN A 216 -5.93 -9.84 -9.22
C GLN A 216 -5.71 -8.46 -8.61
N MET A 217 -4.95 -7.58 -9.26
CA MET A 217 -4.80 -6.17 -8.85
C MET A 217 -6.15 -5.49 -8.76
N ASP A 218 -6.99 -5.62 -9.81
CA ASP A 218 -8.33 -5.02 -9.86
C ASP A 218 -9.23 -5.60 -8.75
N TYR A 219 -9.16 -6.92 -8.53
CA TYR A 219 -9.99 -7.59 -7.52
C TYR A 219 -9.62 -7.19 -6.08
N TYR A 220 -8.32 -7.06 -5.79
CA TYR A 220 -7.80 -6.74 -4.46
C TYR A 220 -7.60 -5.23 -4.23
N ASN A 221 -7.69 -4.41 -5.27
CA ASN A 221 -7.30 -3.00 -5.30
C ASN A 221 -5.83 -2.78 -4.86
N VAL A 222 -4.92 -3.66 -5.27
CA VAL A 222 -3.51 -3.65 -4.85
C VAL A 222 -2.61 -3.22 -6.00
N LEU A 223 -1.59 -2.43 -5.67
CA LEU A 223 -0.55 -1.95 -6.59
C LEU A 223 0.15 -3.12 -7.30
N LYS A 224 0.49 -2.95 -8.58
CA LYS A 224 1.08 -4.03 -9.39
C LYS A 224 2.35 -4.62 -8.78
N TYR A 225 3.29 -3.76 -8.40
CA TYR A 225 4.52 -4.16 -7.74
C TYR A 225 4.27 -4.83 -6.39
N GLU A 226 3.17 -4.51 -5.73
CA GLU A 226 2.79 -5.13 -4.46
C GLU A 226 2.18 -6.52 -4.65
N MET A 227 1.37 -6.72 -5.69
CA MET A 227 0.95 -8.08 -6.08
C MET A 227 2.16 -8.94 -6.48
N LEU A 228 3.16 -8.38 -7.17
CA LEU A 228 4.41 -9.07 -7.44
C LEU A 228 5.21 -9.37 -6.16
N ASN A 229 5.23 -8.45 -5.18
CA ASN A 229 5.83 -8.72 -3.87
C ASN A 229 5.15 -9.91 -3.18
N ILE A 230 3.82 -9.95 -3.17
CA ILE A 230 3.03 -11.07 -2.64
C ILE A 230 3.46 -12.39 -3.29
N VAL A 231 3.55 -12.43 -4.62
CA VAL A 231 4.01 -13.62 -5.35
C VAL A 231 5.45 -13.97 -5.00
N SER A 232 6.36 -12.98 -4.94
CA SER A 232 7.77 -13.18 -4.56
C SER A 232 7.90 -13.80 -3.17
N ILE A 233 7.11 -13.32 -2.20
CA ILE A 233 7.08 -13.87 -0.84
C ILE A 233 6.61 -15.31 -0.87
N LEU A 234 5.48 -15.61 -1.52
CA LEU A 234 4.95 -16.98 -1.60
C LEU A 234 5.95 -17.93 -2.27
N TYR A 235 6.68 -17.47 -3.27
CA TYR A 235 7.74 -18.24 -3.92
C TYR A 235 8.92 -18.49 -2.97
N SER A 236 9.37 -17.46 -2.24
CA SER A 236 10.43 -17.57 -1.23
C SER A 236 10.05 -18.51 -0.07
N GLU A 237 8.78 -18.53 0.32
CA GLU A 237 8.20 -19.44 1.31
C GLU A 237 7.98 -20.86 0.75
N LYS A 238 8.30 -21.11 -0.53
CA LYS A 238 8.08 -22.38 -1.25
C LYS A 238 6.61 -22.82 -1.32
N LYS A 239 5.67 -21.89 -1.13
CA LYS A 239 4.22 -22.13 -1.24
C LYS A 239 3.76 -22.24 -2.70
N ILE A 240 4.48 -21.58 -3.61
CA ILE A 240 4.27 -21.66 -5.05
C ILE A 240 5.56 -22.02 -5.77
N ILE A 241 5.42 -22.51 -7.01
CA ILE A 241 6.50 -22.66 -7.98
C ILE A 241 6.20 -21.84 -9.23
N ALA A 242 7.27 -21.47 -9.95
CA ALA A 242 7.18 -20.85 -11.26
C ALA A 242 7.47 -21.88 -12.37
N TYR A 243 6.81 -21.73 -13.51
CA TYR A 243 7.04 -22.55 -14.69
C TYR A 243 6.78 -21.76 -15.98
N SER A 244 7.30 -22.27 -17.09
CA SER A 244 7.04 -21.76 -18.44
C SER A 244 5.76 -22.38 -18.98
N SER A 245 4.73 -21.56 -19.17
CA SER A 245 3.51 -21.99 -19.88
C SER A 245 3.64 -21.71 -21.38
N HIS A 246 3.21 -22.65 -22.20
CA HIS A 246 3.24 -22.52 -23.66
C HIS A 246 1.82 -22.21 -24.15
N VAL A 247 1.53 -20.94 -24.39
CA VAL A 247 0.20 -20.49 -24.85
C VAL A 247 0.31 -19.97 -26.27
N LYS A 248 -0.26 -20.73 -27.23
CA LYS A 248 -0.12 -20.48 -28.68
C LYS A 248 1.37 -20.46 -29.08
N ASN A 249 1.89 -19.30 -29.50
CA ASN A 249 3.27 -19.11 -29.92
C ASN A 249 4.13 -18.40 -28.86
N ASN A 250 3.59 -18.13 -27.67
CA ASN A 250 4.28 -17.40 -26.62
C ASN A 250 4.60 -18.33 -25.44
N VAL A 251 5.79 -18.17 -24.90
CA VAL A 251 6.19 -18.76 -23.61
C VAL A 251 5.99 -17.69 -22.55
N LEU A 252 5.09 -17.93 -21.62
CA LEU A 252 4.73 -16.97 -20.57
C LEU A 252 5.02 -17.55 -19.19
N PRO A 253 5.62 -16.77 -18.27
CA PRO A 253 5.85 -17.23 -16.92
C PRO A 253 4.51 -17.37 -16.19
N ALA A 254 4.35 -18.48 -15.50
CA ALA A 254 3.14 -18.82 -14.76
C ALA A 254 3.50 -19.38 -13.38
N ILE A 255 2.53 -19.35 -12.47
CA ILE A 255 2.68 -19.87 -11.10
C ILE A 255 1.66 -20.96 -10.80
N ILE A 256 2.00 -21.87 -9.89
CA ILE A 256 1.06 -22.78 -9.24
C ILE A 256 1.47 -23.01 -7.78
N PRO A 257 0.53 -23.28 -6.87
CA PRO A 257 0.84 -23.78 -5.54
C PRO A 257 1.62 -25.09 -5.62
N THR A 258 2.64 -25.22 -4.79
CA THR A 258 3.60 -26.33 -4.80
C THR A 258 2.91 -27.69 -4.66
N GLU A 259 1.82 -27.75 -3.89
CA GLU A 259 1.06 -28.97 -3.66
C GLU A 259 0.40 -29.56 -4.92
N PHE A 260 0.19 -28.74 -5.96
CA PHE A 260 -0.40 -29.20 -7.23
C PHE A 260 0.66 -29.59 -8.27
N LYS A 261 1.95 -29.41 -7.98
CA LYS A 261 3.05 -29.71 -8.90
C LYS A 261 2.97 -31.13 -9.47
N GLU A 262 2.86 -32.13 -8.60
CA GLU A 262 2.87 -33.54 -9.03
C GLU A 262 1.64 -33.87 -9.86
N LYS A 263 0.45 -33.38 -9.47
CA LYS A 263 -0.78 -33.56 -10.27
C LYS A 263 -0.67 -32.93 -11.66
N PHE A 264 -0.03 -31.76 -11.76
CA PHE A 264 0.18 -31.09 -13.05
C PHE A 264 1.11 -31.88 -13.97
N LEU A 265 2.15 -32.53 -13.42
CA LEU A 265 3.04 -33.42 -14.16
C LEU A 265 2.33 -34.72 -14.57
N GLU A 266 1.58 -35.33 -13.65
CA GLU A 266 0.81 -36.56 -13.90
C GLU A 266 -0.24 -36.37 -15.02
N PHE A 267 -0.92 -35.22 -15.03
CA PHE A 267 -1.89 -34.88 -16.07
C PHE A 267 -1.25 -34.34 -17.36
N GLY A 268 0.08 -34.21 -17.40
CA GLY A 268 0.80 -33.67 -18.55
C GLY A 268 0.45 -32.21 -18.87
N ILE A 269 -0.05 -31.45 -17.89
CA ILE A 269 -0.36 -30.02 -18.02
C ILE A 269 0.94 -29.22 -18.17
N ILE A 270 2.00 -29.66 -17.50
CA ILE A 270 3.38 -29.15 -17.63
C ILE A 270 4.35 -30.32 -17.71
N GLN A 271 5.54 -30.07 -18.23
CA GLN A 271 6.68 -31.00 -18.20
C GLN A 271 7.68 -30.62 -17.11
N GLN A 272 8.52 -31.57 -16.70
CA GLN A 272 9.59 -31.30 -15.72
C GLN A 272 10.56 -30.20 -16.21
N SER A 273 10.77 -30.10 -17.52
CA SER A 273 11.59 -29.07 -18.16
C SER A 273 10.96 -27.66 -18.12
N ASP A 274 9.65 -27.56 -17.93
CA ASP A 274 8.96 -26.27 -17.86
C ASP A 274 9.18 -25.57 -16.51
N ILE A 275 9.54 -26.33 -15.47
CA ILE A 275 9.70 -25.81 -14.10
C ILE A 275 10.91 -24.88 -14.02
N CYS A 276 10.65 -23.63 -13.65
CA CYS A 276 11.67 -22.60 -13.49
C CYS A 276 12.26 -22.65 -12.08
N SER A 277 13.39 -23.36 -11.94
CA SER A 277 14.02 -23.57 -10.62
C SER A 277 14.55 -22.27 -9.99
N ASN A 278 14.92 -21.26 -10.80
CA ASN A 278 15.54 -20.01 -10.36
C ASN A 278 14.83 -18.78 -10.95
N PHE A 279 13.49 -18.73 -10.88
CA PHE A 279 12.77 -17.55 -11.36
C PHE A 279 13.00 -16.36 -10.42
N ASP A 280 13.45 -15.23 -10.97
CA ASP A 280 13.78 -14.05 -10.17
C ASP A 280 12.60 -13.07 -10.08
N PHE A 281 11.69 -13.35 -9.14
CA PHE A 281 10.57 -12.44 -8.86
C PHE A 281 11.02 -11.09 -8.33
N ASN A 282 12.15 -11.01 -7.64
CA ASN A 282 12.66 -9.75 -7.11
C ASN A 282 13.06 -8.81 -8.24
N LYS A 283 13.70 -9.33 -9.29
CA LYS A 283 13.96 -8.58 -10.51
C LYS A 283 12.66 -8.06 -11.14
N SER A 284 11.63 -8.89 -11.26
CA SER A 284 10.32 -8.46 -11.80
C SER A 284 9.65 -7.37 -10.96
N VAL A 285 9.77 -7.43 -9.62
CA VAL A 285 9.31 -6.37 -8.72
C VAL A 285 10.04 -5.06 -8.99
N LEU A 286 11.37 -5.09 -9.07
CA LEU A 286 12.19 -3.89 -9.29
C LEU A 286 11.90 -3.25 -10.66
N GLU A 287 11.82 -4.05 -11.72
CA GLU A 287 11.42 -3.58 -13.05
C GLU A 287 10.00 -2.99 -13.04
N CYS A 288 9.08 -3.57 -12.25
CA CYS A 288 7.75 -3.02 -12.08
C CYS A 288 7.78 -1.66 -11.37
N TYR A 289 8.58 -1.47 -10.33
CA TYR A 289 8.76 -0.17 -9.68
C TYR A 289 9.32 0.86 -10.67
N ASP A 290 10.34 0.51 -11.44
CA ASP A 290 10.98 1.41 -12.41
C ASP A 290 10.00 1.91 -13.49
N ASN A 291 9.01 1.10 -13.87
CA ASN A 291 7.96 1.49 -14.82
C ASN A 291 7.00 2.57 -14.30
N TYR A 292 6.91 2.74 -12.98
CA TYR A 292 6.00 3.70 -12.33
C TYR A 292 6.73 4.87 -11.65
N LYS A 293 8.06 4.79 -11.49
CA LYS A 293 8.82 5.92 -10.97
C LYS A 293 8.59 7.17 -11.82
N PRO A 294 8.43 8.35 -11.19
CA PRO A 294 8.38 9.60 -11.93
C PRO A 294 9.64 9.72 -12.78
N LYS A 295 9.48 9.99 -14.08
CA LYS A 295 10.64 10.36 -14.91
C LYS A 295 11.14 11.70 -14.40
N ASP A 296 12.41 11.78 -14.02
CA ASP A 296 13.04 13.06 -13.70
C ASP A 296 12.81 14.00 -14.89
N LYS A 297 12.08 15.09 -14.63
CA LYS A 297 12.02 16.19 -15.57
C LYS A 297 13.36 16.90 -15.43
N ASN A 298 14.32 16.52 -16.28
CA ASN A 298 15.47 17.36 -16.59
C ASN A 298 15.01 18.76 -16.97
#